data_AF-A0A4Y2H4V4-F1
#
_entry.id   AF-A0A4Y2H4V4-F1
#
_cell.length_a   1.000
_cell.length_b   1.000
_cell.length_c   1.000
_cell.angle_alpha   90.00
_cell.angle_beta   90.00
_cell.angle_gamma   90.00
#
_symmetry.space_group_name_H-M   'P 1'
#
loop_
_entity.id
_entity.type
_entity.pdbx_description
1 polymer ?
#
loop_
_entity_poly.entity_id
_entity_poly.type
_entity_poly.pdbx_seq_one_letter_code
_entity_poly.pdbx_strand_id
1 'polypeptide(L)'
;LGIDQAIVQSIERCDCDELKMKMYSCILVVGGGMMFNGIHTWLRNRLQVQIPIMFRNEQFEIITRPKDMDPRVTVWKGAALMSCLDTAQELWIKQKEWAKYSVKVLREKAPFTW
;
A
#
# COMPACT_ATOMS: atom_id res chain seq x y z
N LEU A 1 7.99 9.54 -15.09
CA LEU A 1 8.75 9.21 -13.87
C LEU A 1 8.90 7.69 -13.81
N GLY A 2 10.09 7.16 -13.49
CA GLY A 2 10.25 5.72 -13.26
C GLY A 2 9.56 5.28 -11.96
N ILE A 3 9.23 3.99 -11.84
CA ILE A 3 8.57 3.46 -10.63
C ILE A 3 9.46 3.58 -9.38
N ASP A 4 10.76 3.37 -9.54
CA ASP A 4 11.80 3.57 -8.52
C ASP A 4 11.82 5.01 -7.99
N GLN A 5 11.81 5.98 -8.91
CA GLN A 5 11.77 7.40 -8.55
C GLN A 5 10.44 7.77 -7.87
N ALA A 6 9.33 7.16 -8.31
CA ALA A 6 8.01 7.42 -7.75
C ALA A 6 7.90 6.91 -6.31
N ILE A 7 8.49 5.75 -6.02
CA ILE A 7 8.58 5.21 -4.66
C ILE A 7 9.34 6.18 -3.75
N VAL A 8 10.55 6.60 -4.14
CA VAL A 8 11.36 7.54 -3.34
C VAL A 8 10.60 8.85 -3.12
N GLN A 9 10.05 9.45 -4.18
CA GLN A 9 9.27 10.69 -4.06
C GLN A 9 8.03 10.54 -3.17
N SER A 10 7.36 9.38 -3.21
CA SER A 10 6.21 9.11 -2.34
C SER A 10 6.62 9.02 -0.88
N ILE A 11 7.72 8.33 -0.58
CA ILE A 11 8.21 8.18 0.81
C ILE A 11 8.75 9.51 1.34
N GLU A 12 9.42 10.31 0.50
CA GLU A 12 9.92 11.62 0.93
C GLU A 12 8.82 12.63 1.31
N ARG A 13 7.57 12.37 0.91
CA ARG A 13 6.39 13.15 1.32
C ARG A 13 5.79 12.72 2.65
N CYS A 14 6.31 11.68 3.29
CA CYS A 14 5.91 11.33 4.65
C CYS A 14 6.31 12.41 5.66
N ASP A 15 5.46 12.62 6.67
CA ASP A 15 5.53 13.78 7.58
C ASP A 15 6.75 13.76 8.52
N CYS A 16 7.33 12.59 8.80
CA CYS A 16 8.46 12.46 9.71
C CYS A 16 9.44 11.36 9.30
N ASP A 17 10.67 11.49 9.78
CA ASP A 17 11.79 10.59 9.48
C ASP A 17 11.55 9.16 9.97
N GLU A 18 10.86 8.99 11.11
CA GLU A 18 10.50 7.65 11.61
C GLU A 18 9.58 6.91 10.63
N LEU A 19 8.61 7.60 10.04
CA LEU A 19 7.72 7.03 9.04
C LEU A 19 8.49 6.71 7.75
N LYS A 20 9.37 7.61 7.30
CA LYS A 20 10.25 7.37 6.14
C LYS A 20 11.11 6.12 6.32
N MET A 21 11.73 5.96 7.49
CA MET A 21 12.52 4.77 7.83
C MET A 21 11.68 3.48 7.74
N LYS A 22 10.44 3.49 8.25
CA LYS A 22 9.52 2.34 8.17
C LYS A 22 9.08 2.04 6.73
N MET A 23 8.84 3.07 5.92
CA MET A 23 8.41 2.88 4.53
C MET A 23 9.56 2.40 3.63
N TYR A 24 10.79 2.88 3.86
CA TYR A 24 11.95 2.38 3.14
C TYR A 24 12.35 0.96 3.55
N SER A 25 12.09 0.55 4.79
CA SER A 25 12.50 -0.78 5.28
C SER A 25 11.73 -1.93 4.63
N CYS A 26 10.49 -1.71 4.17
CA CYS A 26 9.67 -2.75 3.55
C CYS A 26 8.78 -2.18 2.45
N ILE A 27 9.01 -2.63 1.22
CA ILE A 27 8.22 -2.23 0.04
C ILE A 27 7.51 -3.45 -0.52
N LEU A 28 6.18 -3.44 -0.45
CA LEU A 28 5.33 -4.49 -1.00
C LEU A 28 4.90 -4.15 -2.43
N VAL A 29 5.25 -5.02 -3.38
CA VAL A 29 4.82 -4.93 -4.79
C VAL A 29 3.63 -5.85 -5.00
N VAL A 30 2.49 -5.26 -5.40
CA VAL A 30 1.23 -5.99 -5.67
C VAL A 30 0.76 -5.80 -7.12
N GLY A 31 -0.21 -6.61 -7.55
CA GLY A 31 -0.79 -6.54 -8.89
C GLY A 31 0.01 -7.32 -9.95
N GLY A 32 -0.49 -7.31 -11.18
CA GLY A 32 0.07 -8.10 -12.30
C GLY A 32 1.14 -7.41 -13.13
N GLY A 33 1.26 -6.08 -13.04
CA GLY A 33 2.06 -5.28 -13.98
C GLY A 33 3.57 -5.42 -13.86
N MET A 34 4.08 -5.96 -12.74
CA MET A 34 5.51 -6.12 -12.46
C MET A 34 5.90 -7.58 -12.20
N MET A 35 5.15 -8.54 -12.74
CA MET A 35 5.37 -9.99 -12.56
C MET A 35 6.39 -10.58 -13.55
N PHE A 36 7.58 -9.99 -13.65
CA PHE A 36 8.67 -10.54 -14.47
C PHE A 36 9.81 -11.06 -13.60
N ASN A 37 10.58 -12.01 -14.15
CA ASN A 37 11.69 -12.62 -13.44
C ASN A 37 12.78 -11.57 -13.12
N GLY A 38 13.27 -11.58 -11.87
CA GLY A 38 14.30 -10.64 -11.43
C GLY A 38 13.79 -9.28 -10.97
N ILE A 39 12.47 -9.04 -10.92
CA ILE A 39 11.90 -7.77 -10.43
C ILE A 39 12.41 -7.39 -9.04
N HIS A 40 12.51 -8.36 -8.13
CA HIS A 40 13.03 -8.16 -6.77
C HIS A 40 14.43 -7.51 -6.79
N THR A 41 15.37 -8.15 -7.50
CA THR A 41 16.76 -7.69 -7.58
C THR A 41 16.87 -6.37 -8.33
N TRP A 42 16.12 -6.22 -9.43
CA TRP A 42 16.11 -5.00 -10.22
C TRP A 42 15.67 -3.80 -9.39
N LEU A 43 14.53 -3.92 -8.69
CA LEU A 43 13.99 -2.81 -7.90
C LEU A 43 14.88 -2.51 -6.68
N ARG A 44 15.43 -3.55 -6.04
CA ARG A 44 16.36 -3.40 -4.90
C ARG A 44 17.57 -2.57 -5.29
N ASN A 45 18.22 -2.95 -6.40
CA ASN A 45 19.43 -2.26 -6.87
C ASN A 45 19.16 -0.80 -7.23
N ARG A 46 18.01 -0.52 -7.85
CA ARG A 46 17.64 0.87 -8.21
C ARG A 46 17.34 1.72 -6.99
N LEU A 47 16.63 1.18 -6.00
CA LEU A 47 16.30 1.90 -4.78
C LEU A 47 17.52 2.11 -3.88
N GLN A 48 18.40 1.12 -3.76
CA GLN A 48 19.61 1.23 -2.91
C GLN A 48 20.48 2.46 -3.25
N VAL A 49 20.54 2.83 -4.54
CA VAL A 49 21.29 4.00 -5.02
C VAL A 49 20.52 5.31 -4.77
N GLN A 50 19.19 5.29 -4.81
CA GLN A 50 18.35 6.49 -4.72
C GLN A 50 17.91 6.85 -3.30
N ILE A 51 17.85 5.88 -2.38
CA ILE A 51 17.48 6.13 -0.98
C ILE A 51 18.54 7.04 -0.33
N PRO A 52 18.12 8.14 0.32
CA PRO A 52 19.01 9.02 1.06
C PRO A 52 19.83 8.25 2.11
N ILE A 53 21.10 8.61 2.28
CA ILE A 53 22.03 7.90 3.17
C ILE A 53 21.47 7.74 4.59
N MET A 54 20.78 8.76 5.11
CA MET A 54 20.18 8.74 6.44
C MET A 54 19.08 7.68 6.64
N PHE A 55 18.48 7.19 5.56
CA PHE A 55 17.43 6.15 5.59
C PHE A 55 17.88 4.83 4.97
N ARG A 56 19.14 4.74 4.53
CA ARG A 56 19.67 3.57 3.84
C ARG A 56 19.91 2.45 4.86
N ASN A 57 18.98 1.52 4.93
CA ASN A 57 19.13 0.27 5.66
C ASN A 57 19.57 -0.83 4.69
N GLU A 58 20.72 -1.46 4.88
CA GLU A 58 21.19 -2.55 4.00
C GLU A 58 20.24 -3.76 3.96
N GLN A 59 19.39 -3.89 4.96
CA GLN A 59 18.45 -5.00 5.13
C GLN A 59 17.03 -4.71 4.64
N PHE A 60 16.81 -3.60 3.90
CA PHE A 60 15.46 -3.31 3.41
C PHE A 60 14.92 -4.41 2.48
N GLU A 61 13.63 -4.69 2.62
CA GLU A 61 12.97 -5.80 1.94
C GLU A 61 12.07 -5.31 0.82
N ILE A 62 12.13 -5.99 -0.33
CA ILE A 62 11.14 -5.84 -1.39
C ILE A 62 10.33 -7.14 -1.43
N ILE A 63 9.06 -7.07 -1.06
CA ILE A 63 8.19 -8.24 -1.06
C ILE A 63 7.43 -8.25 -2.37
N THR A 64 7.69 -9.25 -3.21
CA THR A 64 7.01 -9.39 -4.52
C THR A 64 5.99 -10.52 -4.54
N ARG A 65 6.06 -11.45 -3.58
CA ARG A 65 5.14 -12.58 -3.39
C ARG A 65 4.90 -12.78 -1.90
N PRO A 66 4.03 -12.00 -1.26
CA PRO A 66 3.77 -12.13 0.16
C PRO A 66 3.16 -13.50 0.46
N LYS A 67 3.77 -14.29 1.36
CA LYS A 67 3.31 -15.65 1.74
C LYS A 67 3.11 -16.58 0.54
N ASP A 68 4.00 -16.51 -0.45
CA ASP A 68 3.96 -17.30 -1.70
C ASP A 68 2.66 -17.14 -2.52
N MET A 69 1.95 -16.05 -2.28
CA MET A 69 0.68 -15.76 -2.93
C MET A 69 0.86 -15.05 -4.26
N ASP A 70 -0.09 -15.28 -5.18
CA ASP A 70 -0.21 -14.50 -6.42
C ASP A 70 -0.45 -13.01 -6.10
N PRO A 71 0.47 -12.10 -6.50
CA PRO A 71 0.34 -10.67 -6.21
C PRO A 71 -0.91 -10.02 -6.79
N ARG A 72 -1.52 -10.63 -7.81
CA ARG A 72 -2.76 -10.17 -8.44
C ARG A 72 -3.97 -10.28 -7.51
N VAL A 73 -3.94 -11.20 -6.54
CA VAL A 73 -5.07 -11.42 -5.62
C VAL A 73 -4.88 -10.80 -4.24
N THR A 74 -3.71 -10.21 -3.97
CA THR A 74 -3.38 -9.61 -2.65
C THR A 74 -4.42 -8.61 -2.19
N VAL A 75 -4.80 -7.68 -3.06
CA VAL A 75 -5.78 -6.63 -2.75
C VAL A 75 -7.16 -7.22 -2.45
N TRP A 76 -7.59 -8.20 -3.26
CA TRP A 76 -8.90 -8.82 -3.12
C TRP A 76 -9.03 -9.63 -1.83
N LYS A 77 -7.97 -10.35 -1.45
CA LYS A 77 -7.90 -11.03 -0.15
C LYS A 77 -7.88 -10.06 1.03
N GLY A 78 -7.18 -8.94 0.90
CA GLY A 78 -7.22 -7.86 1.90
C GLY A 78 -8.65 -7.33 2.11
N ALA A 79 -9.40 -7.11 1.02
CA ALA A 79 -10.80 -6.68 1.11
C ALA A 79 -11.71 -7.75 1.76
N ALA A 80 -11.51 -9.03 1.43
CA ALA A 80 -12.23 -10.12 2.07
C ALA A 80 -11.96 -10.16 3.59
N LEU A 81 -10.69 -10.04 4.00
CA LEU A 81 -10.33 -9.97 5.42
C LEU A 81 -10.94 -8.74 6.11
N MET A 82 -10.89 -7.57 5.45
CA MET A 82 -11.49 -6.34 5.96
C MET A 82 -13.00 -6.53 6.22
N SER A 83 -13.72 -7.23 5.33
CA SER A 83 -15.16 -7.49 5.50
C SER A 83 -15.51 -8.35 6.71
N CYS A 84 -14.53 -9.08 7.26
CA CYS A 84 -14.68 -9.93 8.44
C CYS A 84 -14.26 -9.25 9.75
N LEU A 85 -13.78 -8.01 9.72
CA LEU A 85 -13.44 -7.26 10.93
C LEU A 85 -14.71 -6.79 11.64
N ASP A 86 -14.72 -6.82 12.98
CA ASP A 86 -15.86 -6.32 13.76
C ASP A 86 -16.17 -4.84 13.45
N THR A 87 -15.12 -4.04 13.26
CA THR A 87 -15.23 -2.62 12.89
C THR A 87 -15.82 -2.39 11.50
N ALA A 88 -15.76 -3.38 10.60
CA ALA A 88 -16.35 -3.24 9.28
C ALA A 88 -17.88 -3.15 9.32
N GLN A 89 -18.51 -3.59 10.41
CA GLN A 89 -19.96 -3.47 10.60
C GLN A 89 -20.45 -2.02 10.54
N GLU A 90 -19.62 -1.06 10.98
CA GLU A 90 -19.95 0.37 11.01
C GLU A 90 -19.85 1.03 9.63
N LEU A 91 -19.08 0.43 8.71
CA LEU A 91 -18.77 0.99 7.39
C LEU A 91 -19.83 0.68 6.32
N TRP A 92 -20.73 -0.28 6.56
CA TRP A 92 -21.74 -0.66 5.58
C TRP A 92 -22.76 0.45 5.35
N ILE A 93 -22.95 0.81 4.08
CA ILE A 93 -23.97 1.78 3.64
C ILE A 93 -25.17 1.00 3.12
N LYS A 94 -26.29 1.07 3.86
CA LYS A 94 -27.53 0.40 3.46
C LYS A 94 -28.30 1.26 2.45
N GLN A 95 -29.14 0.61 1.65
CA GLN A 95 -29.96 1.26 0.63
C GLN A 95 -30.79 2.43 1.19
N LYS A 96 -31.43 2.27 2.36
CA LYS A 96 -32.23 3.33 3.00
C LYS A 96 -31.39 4.54 3.42
N GLU A 97 -30.16 4.31 3.88
CA GLU A 97 -29.23 5.38 4.25
C GLU A 97 -28.76 6.15 3.02
N TRP A 98 -28.41 5.44 1.94
CA TRP A 98 -28.05 6.05 0.67
C TRP A 98 -29.19 6.86 0.06
N ALA A 99 -30.42 6.33 0.06
CA ALA A 99 -31.58 7.04 -0.46
C ALA A 99 -31.88 8.33 0.32
N LYS A 100 -31.61 8.36 1.64
CA LYS A 100 -31.88 9.51 2.50
C LYS A 100 -30.75 10.55 2.48
N TYR A 101 -29.50 10.12 2.55
CA TYR A 101 -28.35 11.00 2.76
C TYR A 101 -27.45 11.15 1.52
N SER A 102 -27.59 10.25 0.54
CA SER A 102 -26.77 10.20 -0.67
C SER A 102 -25.28 10.28 -0.33
N VAL A 103 -24.49 11.00 -1.12
CA VAL A 103 -23.03 11.19 -0.97
C VAL A 103 -22.63 11.65 0.44
N LYS A 104 -23.50 12.32 1.19
CA LYS A 104 -23.17 12.79 2.55
C LYS A 104 -22.83 11.65 3.50
N VAL A 105 -23.40 10.45 3.29
CA VAL A 105 -23.12 9.28 4.15
C VAL A 105 -21.65 8.85 4.10
N LEU A 106 -20.93 9.17 3.03
CA LEU A 106 -19.53 8.79 2.87
C LEU A 106 -18.63 9.50 3.89
N ARG A 107 -18.96 10.73 4.31
CA ARG A 107 -18.22 11.44 5.36
C ARG A 107 -18.25 10.72 6.71
N GLU A 108 -19.33 10.01 6.98
CA GLU A 108 -19.57 9.34 8.27
C GLU A 108 -19.12 7.87 8.25
N LYS A 109 -19.18 7.21 7.08
CA LYS A 109 -19.00 5.75 6.97
C LYS A 109 -17.83 5.29 6.11
N ALA A 110 -17.14 6.18 5.40
CA ALA A 110 -15.93 5.78 4.69
C ALA A 110 -14.80 5.48 5.70
N PRO A 111 -14.01 4.41 5.50
CA PRO A 111 -12.85 4.10 6.35
C PRO A 111 -11.66 5.05 6.13
N PHE A 112 -11.84 6.09 5.31
CA PHE A 112 -10.89 7.11 4.97
C PHE A 112 -11.62 8.45 4.82
N THR A 113 -10.90 9.56 4.96
CA THR A 113 -11.48 10.90 4.80
C THR A 113 -12.02 11.07 3.38
N TRP A 114 -13.33 11.34 3.29
CA TRP A 114 -14.07 11.57 2.04
C TRP A 114 -14.35 13.06 1.80
#